data_AF-A0A368NMG5-F1
#
_entry.id   AF-A0A368NMG5-F1
#
_cell.length_a   1.000
_cell.length_b   1.000
_cell.length_c   1.000
_cell.angle_alpha   90.00
_cell.angle_beta   90.00
_cell.angle_gamma   90.00
#
_symmetry.space_group_name_H-M   'P 1'
#
loop_
_entity.id
_entity.type
_entity.pdbx_description
1 polymer ?
#
loop_
_entity_poly.entity_id
_entity_poly.type
_entity_poly.pdbx_seq_one_letter_code
_entity_poly.pdbx_strand_id
1 'polypeptide(L)'
;MKSILISLLMLVVMGCSYQPQSGDWASYDDPSGWLPSDNGCKVNRYYVPDAVSVEWKGPCIDGFAIGKGALYWVEEDGVTGYKTQCLQPDHPRSDCFMGGVN
;
A
#
# COMPACT_ATOMS: atom_id res chain seq x y z
N MET A 1 -35.00 50.48 24.62
CA MET A 1 -35.39 49.08 24.31
C MET A 1 -35.02 48.78 22.87
N LYS A 2 -34.57 47.54 22.62
CA LYS A 2 -34.18 46.90 21.34
C LYS A 2 -32.75 47.15 20.86
N SER A 3 -31.86 46.39 21.50
CA SER A 3 -30.59 45.90 20.95
C SER A 3 -30.84 45.01 19.71
N ILE A 4 -30.03 45.18 18.66
CA ILE A 4 -29.88 44.25 17.53
C ILE A 4 -28.36 44.11 17.36
N LEU A 5 -27.72 43.09 17.95
CA LEU A 5 -27.50 41.73 17.42
C LEU A 5 -26.69 41.70 16.11
N ILE A 6 -25.45 41.20 16.29
CA ILE A 6 -24.74 40.23 15.44
C ILE A 6 -24.12 40.77 14.15
N SER A 7 -22.78 40.76 14.11
CA SER A 7 -22.05 39.82 13.23
C SER A 7 -20.56 39.86 13.52
N LEU A 8 -20.17 39.02 14.47
CA LEU A 8 -18.81 38.50 14.62
C LEU A 8 -18.61 37.51 13.47
N LEU A 9 -17.90 37.87 12.40
CA LEU A 9 -17.52 36.93 11.36
C LEU A 9 -16.01 36.72 11.42
N MET A 10 -15.60 35.88 12.37
CA MET A 10 -14.30 35.23 12.32
C MET A 10 -14.31 34.22 11.17
N LEU A 11 -13.77 34.62 10.01
CA LEU A 11 -13.42 33.68 8.97
C LEU A 11 -12.05 33.08 9.30
N VAL A 12 -12.13 31.85 9.79
CA VAL A 12 -11.04 30.93 10.09
C VAL A 12 -10.24 30.69 8.81
N VAL A 13 -9.09 31.36 8.68
CA VAL A 13 -8.15 31.14 7.58
C VAL A 13 -7.18 30.03 7.99
N MET A 14 -7.33 28.90 7.30
CA MET A 14 -6.29 27.98 6.85
C MET A 14 -5.21 27.59 7.86
N GLY A 15 -5.35 26.37 8.35
CA GLY A 15 -4.24 25.53 8.73
C GLY A 15 -4.66 24.09 8.47
N CYS A 16 -4.72 23.67 7.21
CA CYS A 16 -4.69 22.25 6.90
C CYS A 16 -3.37 21.74 7.49
N SER A 17 -3.45 21.11 8.65
CA SER A 17 -2.36 20.32 9.21
C SER A 17 -2.03 19.27 8.16
N TYR A 18 -1.01 19.52 7.34
CA TYR A 18 -0.37 18.49 6.54
C TYR A 18 0.22 17.53 7.57
N GLN A 19 -0.54 16.51 7.96
CA GLN A 19 0.02 15.38 8.68
C GLN A 19 0.89 14.67 7.65
N PRO A 20 2.23 14.64 7.80
CA PRO A 20 3.01 13.67 7.05
C PRO A 20 2.46 12.31 7.47
N GLN A 21 1.85 11.57 6.54
CA GLN A 21 1.58 10.15 6.71
C GLN A 21 2.94 9.48 6.93
N SER A 22 3.32 9.31 8.18
CA SER A 22 4.31 8.32 8.54
C SER A 22 3.64 6.96 8.36
N GLY A 23 4.01 6.24 7.31
CA GLY A 23 3.59 4.85 7.11
C GLY A 23 2.75 4.67 5.86
N ASP A 24 3.44 4.50 4.74
CA ASP A 24 3.43 3.26 3.95
C ASP A 24 4.19 3.57 2.66
N TRP A 25 5.31 2.90 2.41
CA TRP A 25 6.09 3.12 1.18
C TRP A 25 5.35 2.64 -0.08
N ALA A 26 4.26 1.89 0.12
CA ALA A 26 3.35 1.50 -0.92
C ALA A 26 2.31 2.60 -1.15
N SER A 27 2.37 3.26 -2.31
CA SER A 27 1.28 4.13 -2.79
C SER A 27 0.05 3.28 -3.09
N TYR A 28 -0.74 2.95 -2.07
CA TYR A 28 -1.97 2.16 -2.21
C TYR A 28 -3.02 2.84 -3.10
N ASP A 29 -2.95 4.17 -3.18
CA ASP A 29 -3.85 4.99 -4.00
C ASP A 29 -3.41 5.09 -5.46
N ASP A 30 -2.23 4.59 -5.83
CA ASP A 30 -1.76 4.52 -7.21
C ASP A 30 -1.97 3.11 -7.79
N PRO A 31 -3.04 2.87 -8.58
CA PRO A 31 -3.31 1.55 -9.14
C PRO A 31 -2.22 1.07 -10.10
N SER A 32 -1.40 1.98 -10.68
CA SER A 32 -0.31 1.60 -11.57
C SER A 32 0.82 0.89 -10.82
N GLY A 33 0.95 1.09 -9.51
CA GLY A 33 1.93 0.43 -8.66
C GLY A 33 1.62 -1.03 -8.34
N TRP A 34 0.51 -1.60 -8.84
CA TRP A 34 0.01 -2.91 -8.44
C TRP A 34 -0.26 -3.85 -9.63
N LEU A 35 -0.03 -5.13 -9.39
CA LEU A 35 -0.39 -6.23 -10.27
C LEU A 35 -1.44 -7.12 -9.59
N PRO A 36 -2.57 -7.42 -10.25
CA PRO A 36 -3.55 -8.36 -9.72
C PRO A 36 -2.97 -9.79 -9.77
N SER A 37 -3.25 -10.57 -8.73
CA SER A 37 -3.00 -12.01 -8.62
C SER A 37 -4.33 -12.76 -8.61
N ASP A 38 -4.34 -14.00 -9.09
CA ASP A 38 -5.55 -14.83 -9.26
C ASP A 38 -6.32 -15.08 -7.96
N ASN A 39 -5.64 -15.03 -6.81
CA ASN A 39 -6.27 -15.14 -5.49
C ASN A 39 -6.97 -13.84 -5.02
N GLY A 40 -7.08 -12.83 -5.87
CA GLY A 40 -7.71 -11.55 -5.57
C GLY A 40 -6.80 -10.54 -4.87
N CYS A 41 -5.54 -10.89 -4.62
CA CYS A 41 -4.57 -9.98 -4.01
C CYS A 41 -3.93 -9.06 -5.06
N LYS A 42 -3.45 -7.92 -4.59
CA LYS A 42 -2.58 -7.02 -5.35
C LYS A 42 -1.14 -7.17 -4.86
N VAL A 43 -0.22 -7.41 -5.79
CA VAL A 43 1.23 -7.43 -5.53
C VAL A 43 1.82 -6.10 -5.96
N ASN A 44 2.66 -5.51 -5.12
CA ASN A 44 3.34 -4.25 -5.46
C ASN A 44 4.40 -4.49 -6.55
N ARG A 45 4.37 -3.70 -7.63
CA ARG A 45 5.34 -3.76 -8.74
C ARG A 45 6.79 -3.55 -8.30
N TYR A 46 7.04 -2.89 -7.18
CA TYR A 46 8.38 -2.79 -6.60
C TYR A 46 9.11 -4.13 -6.52
N TYR A 47 8.40 -5.23 -6.28
CA TYR A 47 9.00 -6.55 -6.19
C TYR A 47 9.30 -7.21 -7.53
N VAL A 48 8.62 -6.79 -8.61
CA VAL A 48 8.66 -7.37 -9.95
C VAL A 48 8.34 -6.27 -10.98
N PRO A 49 9.25 -5.30 -11.19
CA PRO A 49 8.94 -4.05 -11.90
C PRO A 49 8.50 -4.26 -13.35
N ASP A 50 9.11 -5.24 -14.03
CA ASP A 50 8.89 -5.52 -15.45
C ASP A 50 7.79 -6.59 -15.69
N ALA A 51 7.16 -7.09 -14.62
CA ALA A 51 6.14 -8.12 -14.74
C ALA A 51 4.83 -7.56 -15.32
N VAL A 52 4.24 -8.34 -16.24
CA VAL A 52 2.90 -8.11 -16.78
C VAL A 52 1.85 -8.95 -16.07
N SER A 53 2.26 -10.03 -15.39
CA SER A 53 1.37 -10.89 -14.59
C SER A 53 2.10 -11.50 -13.41
N VAL A 54 1.35 -11.83 -12.35
CA VAL A 54 1.87 -12.41 -11.10
C VAL A 54 0.93 -13.47 -10.54
N GLU A 55 1.50 -14.47 -9.88
CA GLU A 55 0.77 -15.39 -9.01
C GLU A 55 1.36 -15.32 -7.60
N TRP A 56 0.52 -14.97 -6.62
CA TRP A 56 0.90 -14.93 -5.22
C TRP A 56 0.34 -16.13 -4.45
N LYS A 57 1.24 -16.88 -3.80
CA LYS A 57 0.92 -17.97 -2.87
C LYS A 57 1.37 -17.58 -1.46
N GLY A 58 0.53 -16.80 -0.79
CA GLY A 58 0.73 -16.35 0.57
C GLY A 58 -0.52 -15.66 1.11
N PRO A 59 -0.42 -14.99 2.27
CA PRO A 59 -1.55 -14.28 2.86
C PRO A 59 -2.03 -13.13 1.96
N CYS A 60 -3.34 -12.92 2.00
CA CYS A 60 -4.02 -11.79 1.38
C CYS A 60 -4.63 -10.95 2.50
N ILE A 61 -4.10 -9.77 2.75
CA ILE A 61 -4.56 -8.90 3.84
C ILE A 61 -5.08 -7.62 3.20
N ASP A 62 -6.35 -7.32 3.46
CA ASP A 62 -7.02 -6.11 2.98
C ASP A 62 -6.96 -5.94 1.44
N GLY A 63 -6.86 -7.06 0.71
CA GLY A 63 -6.74 -7.11 -0.75
C GLY A 63 -5.31 -7.03 -1.29
N PHE A 64 -4.30 -7.06 -0.43
CA PHE A 64 -2.89 -6.94 -0.80
C PHE A 64 -2.09 -8.19 -0.39
N ALA A 65 -1.07 -8.49 -1.18
CA ALA A 65 -0.14 -9.57 -0.91
C ALA A 65 0.85 -9.14 0.18
N ILE A 66 0.55 -9.51 1.43
CA ILE A 66 1.30 -9.09 2.63
C ILE A 66 1.76 -10.34 3.38
N GLY A 67 3.03 -10.36 3.78
CA GLY A 67 3.63 -11.43 4.56
C GLY A 67 4.44 -12.43 3.75
N LYS A 68 4.77 -13.56 4.37
CA LYS A 68 5.63 -14.59 3.78
C LYS A 68 4.89 -15.45 2.76
N GLY A 69 5.49 -15.66 1.59
CA GLY A 69 4.91 -16.52 0.57
C GLY A 69 5.80 -16.72 -0.65
N ALA A 70 5.22 -17.34 -1.68
CA ALA A 70 5.84 -17.58 -2.97
C ALA A 70 5.23 -16.65 -4.04
N LEU A 71 6.09 -15.94 -4.77
CA LEU A 71 5.73 -15.08 -5.87
C LEU A 71 6.27 -15.66 -7.18
N TYR A 72 5.38 -15.83 -8.14
CA TYR A 72 5.70 -16.16 -9.53
C TYR A 72 5.33 -14.97 -10.41
N TRP A 73 6.05 -14.74 -11.49
CA TRP A 73 5.74 -13.67 -12.42
C TRP A 73 6.13 -14.00 -13.86
N VAL A 74 5.54 -13.26 -14.80
CA VAL A 74 5.85 -13.29 -16.22
C VAL A 74 6.04 -11.85 -16.70
N GLU A 75 7.09 -11.62 -17.48
CA GLU A 75 7.44 -10.36 -18.14
C GLU A 75 6.90 -10.31 -19.57
N GLU A 76 6.92 -9.14 -20.23
CA GLU A 76 6.33 -8.97 -21.58
C GLU A 76 7.00 -9.84 -22.65
N ASP A 77 8.30 -10.11 -22.51
CA ASP A 77 9.08 -10.98 -23.40
C ASP A 77 8.91 -12.48 -23.10
N GLY A 78 8.08 -12.82 -22.12
CA GLY A 78 7.81 -14.19 -21.68
C GLY A 78 8.82 -14.73 -20.67
N VAL A 79 9.80 -13.94 -20.22
CA VAL A 79 10.67 -14.33 -19.10
C VAL A 79 9.81 -14.58 -17.86
N THR A 80 10.05 -15.73 -17.23
CA THR A 80 9.34 -16.12 -16.01
C THR A 80 10.28 -16.14 -14.83
N GLY A 81 9.79 -15.76 -13.66
CA GLY A 81 10.56 -15.84 -12.43
C GLY A 81 9.80 -16.40 -11.24
N TYR A 82 10.55 -16.76 -10.22
CA TYR A 82 10.05 -17.28 -8.96
C TYR A 82 10.93 -16.84 -7.79
N LYS A 83 10.29 -16.46 -6.68
CA LYS A 83 10.98 -16.29 -5.39
C LYS A 83 10.06 -16.53 -4.22
N THR A 84 10.63 -17.04 -3.14
CA THR A 84 10.00 -16.98 -1.81
C THR A 84 10.55 -15.77 -1.07
N GLN A 85 9.68 -14.86 -0.68
CA GLN A 85 10.10 -13.69 0.08
C GLN A 85 8.98 -13.22 0.98
N CYS A 86 9.30 -12.25 1.83
CA CYS A 86 8.26 -11.49 2.46
C CYS A 86 7.88 -10.28 1.63
N LEU A 87 6.58 -10.09 1.43
CA LEU A 87 6.02 -8.88 0.85
C LEU A 87 5.51 -7.95 1.94
N GLN A 88 5.75 -6.65 1.75
CA GLN A 88 5.32 -5.55 2.60
C GLN A 88 5.63 -5.79 4.09
N PRO A 89 6.92 -5.99 4.46
CA PRO A 89 7.32 -6.25 5.85
C PRO A 89 7.17 -5.02 6.76
N ASP A 90 6.89 -3.84 6.19
CA ASP A 90 6.52 -2.62 6.88
C ASP A 90 5.02 -2.52 7.20
N HIS A 91 4.19 -3.39 6.62
CA HIS A 91 2.76 -3.39 6.91
C HIS A 91 2.49 -3.88 8.35
N PRO A 92 1.64 -3.21 9.16
CA PRO A 92 1.43 -3.56 10.57
C PRO A 92 0.91 -4.98 10.82
N ARG A 93 0.26 -5.57 9.80
CA ARG A 93 -0.27 -6.94 9.83
C ARG A 93 0.65 -7.96 9.14
N SER A 94 1.82 -7.53 8.68
CA SER A 94 2.81 -8.43 8.12
C SER A 94 3.37 -9.33 9.21
N ASP A 95 3.46 -10.63 8.94
CA ASP A 95 4.16 -11.58 9.80
C ASP A 95 5.68 -11.45 9.70
N CYS A 96 6.15 -10.58 8.81
CA CYS A 96 7.57 -10.31 8.59
C CYS A 96 7.95 -8.99 9.23
N PHE A 97 8.62 -9.05 10.37
CA PHE A 97 9.15 -7.85 10.99
C PHE A 97 10.43 -7.39 10.29
N MET A 98 10.45 -6.14 9.82
CA MET A 98 11.69 -5.44 9.46
C MET A 98 12.57 -5.30 10.70
N GLY A 99 13.50 -6.23 10.91
CA GLY A 99 14.47 -6.17 12.00
C GLY A 99 13.98 -6.80 13.31
N GLY A 100 13.57 -8.06 13.27
CA GLY A 100 13.43 -8.86 14.49
C GLY A 100 14.69 -8.73 15.36
N VAL A 101 14.56 -8.08 16.51
CA VAL A 101 15.49 -8.29 17.61
C VAL A 101 15.30 -9.74 18.05
N ASN A 102 16.35 -10.55 17.85
CA ASN A 102 16.48 -11.85 18.50
C ASN A 102 16.45 -11.71 20.02
#